data_AF-A0A2U1XST4-F1
#
_entry.id   AF-A0A2U1XST4-F1
#
_cell.length_a   1.000
_cell.length_b   1.000
_cell.length_c   1.000
_cell.angle_alpha   90.00
_cell.angle_beta   90.00
_cell.angle_gamma   90.00
#
_symmetry.space_group_name_H-M   'P 1'
#
loop_
_entity.id
_entity.type
_entity.pdbx_description
1 polymer ?
#
loop_
_entity_poly.entity_id
_entity_poly.type
_entity_poly.pdbx_seq_one_letter_code
_entity_poly.pdbx_strand_id
1 'polypeptide(L)'
;MPDSTPFADSPVWGGIKDCIVKVVPSLRETEFTPDTRFDRLGLASIQVITITFEIEEMFGVGIVDEGLDVFETCGELEVLVRRLAATREVTA
;
A
#
# COMPACT_ATOMS: atom_id res chain seq x y z
N MET A 1 -10.66 -20.84 12.75
CA MET A 1 -9.31 -20.45 13.23
C MET A 1 -9.18 -18.97 12.93
N PRO A 2 -8.74 -18.10 13.86
CA PRO A 2 -8.42 -16.73 13.48
C PRO A 2 -7.19 -16.81 12.57
N ASP A 3 -7.42 -16.56 11.29
CA ASP A 3 -6.37 -16.48 10.28
C ASP A 3 -5.50 -15.27 10.65
N SER A 4 -4.40 -15.52 11.37
CA SER A 4 -3.38 -14.52 11.64
C SER A 4 -2.71 -14.17 10.31
N THR A 5 -3.36 -13.30 9.56
CA THR A 5 -2.79 -12.76 8.33
C THR A 5 -1.55 -11.98 8.74
N PRO A 6 -0.34 -12.32 8.24
CA PRO A 6 0.93 -11.72 8.67
C PRO A 6 1.03 -10.21 8.40
N PHE A 7 0.03 -9.65 7.69
CA PHE A 7 -0.11 -8.24 7.36
C PHE A 7 -0.86 -7.44 8.43
N ALA A 8 -1.74 -8.07 9.23
CA ALA A 8 -2.62 -7.34 10.15
C ALA A 8 -1.88 -6.58 11.27
N ASP A 9 -0.69 -7.05 11.65
CA ASP A 9 0.18 -6.45 12.68
C ASP A 9 1.36 -5.65 12.07
N SER A 10 1.44 -5.55 10.73
CA SER A 10 2.53 -4.83 10.06
C SER A 10 2.28 -3.31 10.14
N PRO A 11 3.25 -2.51 10.64
CA PRO A 11 3.11 -1.05 10.68
C PRO A 11 2.98 -0.47 9.27
N VAL A 12 3.57 -1.14 8.27
CA VAL A 12 3.43 -0.77 6.85
C VAL A 12 1.99 -0.97 6.37
N TRP A 13 1.37 -2.10 6.72
CA TRP A 13 -0.03 -2.35 6.38
C TRP A 13 -0.99 -1.34 7.01
N GLY A 14 -0.74 -0.95 8.25
CA GLY A 14 -1.47 0.12 8.93
C GLY A 14 -1.38 1.45 8.17
N GLY A 15 -0.17 1.87 7.79
CA GLY A 15 0.05 3.11 7.06
C GLY A 15 -0.53 3.09 5.64
N ILE A 16 -0.41 1.98 4.91
CA ILE A 16 -1.03 1.83 3.58
C ILE A 16 -2.55 2.02 3.65
N LYS A 17 -3.22 1.39 4.63
CA LYS A 17 -4.67 1.58 4.83
C LYS A 17 -5.00 3.04 5.15
N ASP A 18 -4.21 3.72 5.97
CA ASP A 18 -4.42 5.12 6.29
C ASP A 18 -4.31 6.00 5.03
N CYS A 19 -3.29 5.80 4.19
CA CYS A 19 -3.14 6.48 2.90
C CYS A 19 -4.34 6.22 1.97
N ILE A 20 -4.79 4.97 1.86
CA ILE A 20 -5.96 4.62 1.04
C ILE A 20 -7.21 5.35 1.54
N VAL A 21 -7.46 5.34 2.84
CA VAL A 21 -8.64 6.00 3.45
C VAL A 21 -8.53 7.52 3.35
N LYS A 22 -7.32 8.08 3.41
CA LYS A 22 -7.08 9.52 3.23
C LYS A 22 -7.46 9.99 1.82
N VAL A 23 -7.10 9.23 0.80
CA VAL A 23 -7.43 9.55 -0.61
C VAL A 23 -8.88 9.16 -0.94
N VAL A 24 -9.34 8.04 -0.41
CA VAL A 24 -10.65 7.44 -0.71
C VAL A 24 -11.37 7.11 0.60
N PRO A 25 -11.98 8.11 1.25
CA PRO A 25 -12.59 7.95 2.57
C PRO A 25 -13.78 6.99 2.58
N SER A 26 -14.39 6.71 1.42
CA SER A 26 -15.44 5.71 1.28
C SER A 26 -14.97 4.27 1.53
N LEU A 27 -13.67 4.00 1.50
CA LEU A 27 -13.11 2.67 1.79
C LEU A 27 -12.73 2.47 3.26
N ARG A 28 -13.08 3.40 4.15
CA ARG A 28 -12.75 3.33 5.59
C ARG A 28 -13.28 2.07 6.28
N GLU A 29 -14.48 1.63 5.90
CA GLU A 29 -15.13 0.44 6.46
C GLU A 29 -14.86 -0.82 5.62
N THR A 30 -14.09 -0.68 4.54
CA THR A 30 -13.73 -1.80 3.66
C THR A 30 -12.62 -2.61 4.31
N GLU A 31 -12.85 -3.92 4.44
CA GLU A 31 -11.81 -4.84 4.86
C GLU A 31 -10.87 -5.12 3.68
N PHE A 32 -9.63 -4.63 3.79
CA PHE A 32 -8.58 -4.93 2.83
C PHE A 32 -7.89 -6.24 3.19
N THR A 33 -7.71 -7.09 2.19
CA THR A 33 -6.90 -8.31 2.28
C THR A 33 -5.68 -8.16 1.38
N PRO A 34 -4.58 -8.89 1.62
CA PRO A 34 -3.41 -8.85 0.74
C PRO A 34 -3.74 -9.22 -0.72
N ASP A 35 -4.76 -10.05 -0.95
CA ASP A 35 -5.21 -10.45 -2.29
C ASP A 35 -6.16 -9.42 -2.95
N THR A 36 -6.54 -8.37 -2.21
CA THR A 36 -7.43 -7.32 -2.72
C THR A 36 -6.73 -6.53 -3.82
N ARG A 37 -7.30 -6.58 -5.03
CA ARG A 37 -6.85 -5.79 -6.19
C ARG A 37 -7.42 -4.38 -6.16
N PHE A 38 -6.63 -3.39 -6.59
CA PHE A 38 -7.07 -2.00 -6.69
C PHE A 38 -8.22 -1.79 -7.69
N ASP A 39 -8.20 -2.53 -8.80
CA ASP A 39 -9.27 -2.53 -9.81
C ASP A 39 -10.62 -2.98 -9.21
N ARG A 40 -10.60 -4.01 -8.34
CA ARG A 40 -11.81 -4.51 -7.66
C ARG A 40 -12.40 -3.52 -6.66
N LEU A 41 -11.60 -2.59 -6.16
CA LEU A 41 -12.03 -1.53 -5.27
C LEU A 41 -12.70 -0.37 -6.04
N GLY A 42 -12.73 -0.43 -7.37
CA GLY A 42 -13.27 0.64 -8.21
C GLY A 42 -12.43 1.91 -8.15
N LEU A 43 -11.14 1.79 -7.81
CA LEU A 43 -10.22 2.91 -7.72
C LEU A 43 -9.86 3.39 -9.13
N ALA A 44 -10.08 4.66 -9.39
CA ALA A 44 -9.63 5.28 -10.62
C ALA A 44 -8.09 5.35 -10.63
N SER A 45 -7.46 5.27 -11.81
CA SER A 45 -6.00 5.33 -11.94
C SER A 45 -5.39 6.56 -11.24
N ILE A 46 -6.08 7.71 -11.29
CA ILE A 46 -5.65 8.92 -10.57
C ILE A 46 -5.62 8.73 -9.05
N GLN A 47 -6.57 7.99 -8.48
CA GLN A 47 -6.60 7.70 -7.05
C GLN A 47 -5.46 6.75 -6.68
N VAL A 48 -5.19 5.73 -7.49
CA VAL A 48 -4.05 4.81 -7.28
C VAL A 48 -2.72 5.59 -7.29
N ILE A 49 -2.56 6.52 -8.24
CA ILE A 49 -1.41 7.41 -8.30
C ILE A 49 -1.30 8.26 -7.03
N THR A 50 -2.38 8.91 -6.59
CA THR A 50 -2.37 9.72 -5.36
C THR A 50 -2.07 8.90 -4.11
N ILE A 51 -2.65 7.70 -3.98
CA ILE A 51 -2.36 6.77 -2.88
C ILE A 51 -0.88 6.42 -2.89
N THR A 52 -0.31 6.17 -4.08
CA THR A 52 1.11 5.85 -4.20
C THR A 52 1.99 6.99 -3.70
N PHE A 53 1.74 8.23 -4.13
CA PHE A 53 2.48 9.40 -3.63
C PHE A 53 2.36 9.56 -2.11
N GLU A 54 1.17 9.38 -1.54
CA GLU A 54 0.97 9.46 -0.09
C GLU A 54 1.79 8.40 0.66
N ILE A 55 1.91 7.19 0.12
CA ILE A 55 2.73 6.12 0.69
C ILE A 55 4.22 6.45 0.53
N GLU A 56 4.65 6.96 -0.63
CA GLU A 56 6.01 7.42 -0.86
C GLU A 56 6.41 8.49 0.15
N GLU A 57 5.54 9.46 0.42
CA GLU A 57 5.80 10.51 1.42
C GLU A 57 5.80 9.96 2.86
N MET A 58 4.85 9.07 3.20
CA MET A 58 4.74 8.50 4.54
C MET A 58 5.94 7.62 4.92
N PHE A 59 6.38 6.75 4.01
CA PHE A 59 7.48 5.82 4.25
C PHE A 59 8.82 6.32 3.69
N GLY A 60 8.79 7.41 2.92
CA GLY A 60 9.96 7.95 2.23
C GLY A 60 10.53 6.96 1.20
N VAL A 61 9.68 6.28 0.44
CA VAL A 61 10.09 5.30 -0.58
C VAL A 61 9.84 5.84 -1.98
N GLY A 62 10.48 5.26 -3.00
CA GLY A 62 10.28 5.61 -4.42
C GLY A 62 9.56 4.48 -5.17
N ILE A 63 8.24 4.40 -5.03
CA ILE A 63 7.40 3.41 -5.71
C ILE A 63 7.20 3.78 -7.18
N VAL A 64 7.01 5.07 -7.48
CA VAL A 64 6.77 5.56 -8.86
C VAL A 64 8.00 5.32 -9.74
N ASP A 65 9.19 5.31 -9.16
CA ASP A 65 10.46 5.02 -9.85
C ASP A 65 10.53 3.56 -10.34
N GLU A 66 9.99 2.62 -9.56
CA GLU A 66 9.88 1.20 -9.93
C GLU A 66 8.76 0.96 -10.97
N GLY A 67 7.78 1.85 -11.02
CA GLY A 67 6.63 1.82 -11.94
C GLY A 67 5.34 1.33 -11.28
N LEU A 68 4.21 1.94 -11.63
CA LEU A 68 2.89 1.63 -11.03
C LEU A 68 2.27 0.30 -11.51
N ASP A 69 2.88 -0.34 -12.51
CA ASP A 69 2.43 -1.63 -13.06
C ASP A 69 3.03 -2.83 -12.28
N VAL A 70 3.97 -2.58 -11.35
CA VAL A 70 4.68 -3.63 -10.62
C VAL A 70 3.90 -4.21 -9.43
N PHE A 71 2.72 -3.66 -9.13
CA PHE A 71 1.82 -4.15 -8.09
C PHE A 71 0.38 -4.12 -8.58
N GLU A 72 -0.36 -5.21 -8.36
CA GLU A 72 -1.79 -5.28 -8.71
C GLU A 72 -2.68 -5.35 -7.46
N THR A 73 -2.11 -5.80 -6.35
CA THR A 73 -2.78 -6.05 -5.07
C THR A 73 -2.20 -5.24 -3.92
N CYS A 74 -2.99 -5.03 -2.87
CA CYS A 74 -2.53 -4.36 -1.66
C CYS A 74 -1.35 -5.09 -0.99
N GLY A 75 -1.30 -6.43 -1.07
CA GLY A 75 -0.19 -7.22 -0.53
C GLY A 75 1.12 -7.00 -1.29
N GLU A 76 1.08 -6.93 -2.62
CA GLU A 76 2.27 -6.61 -3.43
C GLU A 76 2.80 -5.22 -3.13
N LEU A 77 1.92 -4.24 -2.96
CA LEU A 77 2.28 -2.89 -2.57
C LEU A 77 2.97 -2.87 -1.19
N GLU A 78 2.47 -3.63 -0.21
CA GLU A 78 3.10 -3.73 1.10
C GLU A 78 4.50 -4.34 1.04
N VAL A 79 4.66 -5.42 0.28
CA VAL A 79 5.96 -6.08 0.06
C VAL A 79 6.94 -5.12 -0.62
N LEU A 80 6.49 -4.37 -1.63
CA LEU A 80 7.30 -3.39 -2.33
C LEU A 80 7.76 -2.27 -1.38
N VAL A 81 6.85 -1.68 -0.61
CA VAL A 81 7.16 -0.63 0.36
C VAL A 81 8.18 -1.13 1.38
N ARG A 82 7.98 -2.34 1.93
CA ARG A 82 8.94 -2.95 2.86
C ARG A 82 10.32 -3.15 2.23
N ARG A 83 10.37 -3.60 0.99
CA ARG A 83 11.62 -3.80 0.26
C ARG A 83 12.36 -2.48 0.03
N LEU A 84 11.63 -1.44 -0.37
CA LEU A 84 12.20 -0.11 -0.60
C LEU A 84 12.65 0.54 0.71
N ALA A 85 11.84 0.44 1.77
CA ALA A 85 12.19 0.94 3.10
C ALA A 85 13.46 0.27 3.63
N ALA A 86 13.55 -1.06 3.56
CA ALA A 86 14.73 -1.81 3.98
C ALA A 86 15.98 -1.47 3.15
N THR A 87 15.83 -1.19 1.85
CA THR A 87 16.95 -0.79 0.98
C THR A 87 17.46 0.61 1.34
N ARG A 88 16.56 1.50 1.76
CA ARG A 88 16.88 2.88 2.13
C ARG A 88 17.56 3.00 3.49
N GLU A 89 17.20 2.15 4.46
CA GLU A 89 17.87 2.10 5.77
C GLU A 89 19.34 1.64 5.69
N VAL A 90 19.71 0.89 4.65
CA VAL A 90 21.10 0.40 4.47
C VAL A 90 22.04 1.46 3.89
N THR A 91 21.49 2.56 3.36
CA THR A 91 22.28 3.62 2.70
C THR A 91 22.33 4.95 3.47
N ALA A 92 21.79 5.00 4.70
CA ALA A 92 21.84 6.17 5.58
C ALA A 92 23.04 6.16 6.55
#